data_AF-A0A7S3RW81-F1
#
_entry.id   AF-A0A7S3RW81-F1
#
_cell.length_a   1.000
_cell.length_b   1.000
_cell.length_c   1.000
_cell.angle_alpha   90.00
_cell.angle_beta   90.00
_cell.angle_gamma   90.00
#
_symmetry.space_group_name_H-M   'P 1'
#
loop_
_entity.id
_entity.type
_entity.pdbx_description
1 polymer ?
#
loop_
_entity_poly.entity_id
_entity_poly.type
_entity_poly.pdbx_seq_one_letter_code
_entity_poly.pdbx_strand_id
1 'polypeptide(L)'
;LSAAPLSAAPLSAAPLQLELGYRELHLTGKELRKLLGRIVHAPPAERPEVQAELDDLINWSNIANDESDFGASLRLGADLFNHDVCFAPQAAQQLSTAYTLLGRAPFAKLAKLHAALRRGG
;
A
#
# COMPACT_ATOMS: atom_id res chain seq x y z
N LEU A 1 19.98 -50.55 -34.79
CA LEU A 1 19.30 -49.43 -35.49
C LEU A 1 17.86 -49.39 -34.94
N SER A 2 17.69 -49.00 -33.67
CA SER A 2 17.30 -47.66 -33.19
C SER A 2 16.03 -47.10 -33.83
N ALA A 3 14.91 -47.26 -33.11
CA ALA A 3 13.81 -46.31 -33.10
C ALA A 3 13.01 -46.48 -31.79
N ALA A 4 13.05 -45.47 -30.91
CA ALA A 4 11.95 -45.14 -30.00
C ALA A 4 12.15 -43.70 -29.49
N PRO A 5 11.05 -42.95 -29.29
CA PRO A 5 11.03 -41.50 -29.35
C PRO A 5 11.47 -40.83 -28.04
N LEU A 6 12.00 -39.61 -28.16
CA LEU A 6 12.13 -38.65 -27.07
C LEU A 6 10.73 -38.34 -26.52
N SER A 7 10.35 -39.06 -25.46
CA SER A 7 9.18 -38.74 -24.66
C SER A 7 9.42 -37.40 -23.98
N ALA A 8 8.68 -36.38 -24.42
CA ALA A 8 8.64 -35.08 -23.77
C ALA A 8 8.14 -35.28 -22.33
N ALA A 9 9.05 -35.15 -21.36
CA ALA A 9 8.69 -35.10 -19.96
C ALA A 9 7.70 -33.95 -19.74
N PRO A 10 6.64 -34.13 -18.93
CA PRO A 10 5.69 -33.07 -18.66
C PRO A 10 6.43 -31.89 -18.02
N LEU A 11 6.22 -30.69 -18.57
CA LEU A 11 6.54 -29.44 -17.90
C LEU A 11 5.88 -29.50 -16.52
N SER A 12 6.70 -29.82 -15.51
CA SER A 12 6.34 -29.64 -14.12
C SER A 12 5.82 -28.22 -14.00
N ALA A 13 4.55 -28.09 -13.62
CA ALA A 13 3.96 -26.84 -13.20
C ALA A 13 4.72 -26.40 -11.94
N ALA A 14 5.90 -25.79 -12.14
CA ALA A 14 6.48 -24.92 -11.14
C ALA A 14 5.40 -23.89 -10.84
N PRO A 15 5.02 -23.68 -9.56
CA PRO A 15 4.11 -22.60 -9.24
C PRO A 15 4.74 -21.34 -9.83
N LEU A 16 3.95 -20.59 -10.63
CA LEU A 16 4.29 -19.23 -11.00
C LEU A 16 4.72 -18.54 -9.71
N GLN A 17 6.03 -18.32 -9.53
CA GLN A 17 6.54 -17.42 -8.51
C GLN A 17 6.10 -16.02 -8.96
N LEU A 18 4.83 -15.71 -8.71
CA LEU A 18 4.37 -14.33 -8.63
C LEU A 18 5.32 -13.66 -7.65
N GLU A 19 5.89 -12.52 -8.03
CA GLU A 19 6.64 -11.65 -7.13
C GLU A 19 5.68 -11.10 -6.07
N LEU A 20 5.23 -11.96 -5.15
CA LEU A 20 4.24 -11.66 -4.15
C LEU A 20 4.84 -10.71 -3.13
N GLY A 21 4.10 -9.65 -2.83
CA GLY A 21 4.38 -8.80 -1.67
C GLY A 21 4.49 -7.31 -1.99
N TYR A 22 4.55 -6.92 -3.27
CA TYR A 22 4.52 -5.52 -3.67
C TYR A 22 3.95 -5.31 -5.07
N ARG A 23 2.93 -4.45 -5.15
CA ARG A 23 2.45 -3.84 -6.38
C ARG A 23 2.50 -2.33 -6.23
N GLU A 24 2.96 -1.64 -7.28
CA GLU A 24 2.90 -0.19 -7.29
C GLU A 24 1.46 0.30 -7.51
N LEU A 25 1.03 1.30 -6.74
CA LEU A 25 -0.26 1.95 -6.95
C LEU A 25 -0.22 2.81 -8.22
N HIS A 26 -1.38 3.11 -8.78
CA HIS A 26 -1.49 3.95 -9.98
C HIS A 26 -0.98 5.39 -9.79
N LEU A 27 -0.75 5.82 -8.53
CA LEU A 27 -0.29 7.16 -8.19
C LEU A 27 0.73 7.09 -7.03
N THR A 28 1.99 7.41 -7.33
CA THR A 28 3.11 7.33 -6.38
C THR A 28 4.03 8.56 -6.47
N GLY A 29 5.00 8.66 -5.54
CA GLY A 29 6.11 9.60 -5.66
C GLY A 29 5.71 11.07 -5.75
N LYS A 30 6.07 11.74 -6.85
CA LYS A 30 5.82 13.17 -7.05
C LYS A 30 4.34 13.48 -7.25
N GLU A 31 3.62 12.64 -7.96
CA GLU A 31 2.19 12.85 -8.20
C GLU A 31 1.39 12.67 -6.92
N LEU A 32 1.77 11.70 -6.07
CA LEU A 32 1.15 11.52 -4.75
C LEU A 32 1.36 12.75 -3.89
N ARG A 33 2.57 13.30 -3.85
CA ARG A 33 2.85 14.55 -3.12
C ARG A 33 2.02 15.73 -3.64
N LYS A 34 1.76 15.82 -4.95
CA LYS A 34 0.87 16.87 -5.49
C LYS A 34 -0.57 16.68 -5.02
N LEU A 35 -1.09 15.46 -5.05
CA LEU A 35 -2.42 15.14 -4.53
C LEU A 35 -2.54 15.52 -3.05
N LEU A 36 -1.60 15.05 -2.22
CA LEU A 36 -1.59 15.35 -0.78
C LEU A 36 -1.48 16.86 -0.51
N GLY A 37 -0.63 17.56 -1.27
CA GLY A 37 -0.53 19.03 -1.21
C GLY A 37 -1.85 19.73 -1.56
N ARG A 38 -2.57 19.26 -2.60
CA ARG A 38 -3.91 19.76 -2.94
C ARG A 38 -4.89 19.58 -1.76
N ILE A 39 -4.89 18.43 -1.09
CA ILE A 39 -5.78 18.17 0.06
C ILE A 39 -5.46 19.11 1.23
N VAL A 40 -4.18 19.32 1.53
CA VAL A 40 -3.75 20.20 2.64
C VAL A 40 -4.18 21.65 2.37
N HIS A 41 -3.98 22.13 1.14
CA HIS A 41 -4.25 23.53 0.76
C HIS A 41 -5.68 23.79 0.26
N ALA A 42 -6.48 22.75 0.00
CA ALA A 42 -7.85 22.92 -0.48
C ALA A 42 -8.73 23.65 0.54
N PRO A 43 -9.61 24.57 0.07
CA PRO A 43 -10.61 25.17 0.93
C PRO A 43 -11.59 24.10 1.44
N PRO A 44 -12.25 24.31 2.61
CA PRO A 44 -13.13 23.32 3.21
C PRO A 44 -14.25 22.81 2.30
N ALA A 45 -14.70 23.63 1.34
CA ALA A 45 -15.75 23.27 0.38
C ALA A 45 -15.27 22.25 -0.69
N GLU A 46 -14.00 22.32 -1.11
CA GLU A 46 -13.42 21.47 -2.16
C GLU A 46 -12.67 20.27 -1.58
N ARG A 47 -12.30 20.33 -0.28
CA ARG A 47 -11.58 19.27 0.40
C ARG A 47 -12.22 17.88 0.26
N PRO A 48 -13.56 17.69 0.34
CA PRO A 48 -14.18 16.37 0.19
C PRO A 48 -13.91 15.74 -1.19
N GLU A 49 -13.93 16.54 -2.25
CA GLU A 49 -13.71 16.05 -3.62
C GLU A 49 -12.27 15.60 -3.83
N VAL A 50 -11.30 16.39 -3.35
CA VAL A 50 -9.88 16.01 -3.43
C VAL A 50 -9.54 14.86 -2.48
N GLN A 51 -10.25 14.76 -1.34
CA GLN A 51 -10.10 13.65 -0.41
C GLN A 51 -10.58 12.32 -1.01
N ALA A 52 -11.63 12.34 -1.84
CA ALA A 52 -12.12 11.14 -2.52
C ALA A 52 -11.04 10.47 -3.39
N GLU A 53 -10.19 11.26 -4.05
CA GLU A 53 -9.07 10.75 -4.87
C GLU A 53 -8.02 10.01 -4.00
N LEU A 54 -7.82 10.43 -2.74
CA LEU A 54 -7.00 9.69 -1.78
C LEU A 54 -7.72 8.45 -1.23
N ASP A 55 -9.02 8.53 -1.00
CA ASP A 55 -9.81 7.41 -0.49
C ASP A 55 -9.86 6.27 -1.53
N ASP A 56 -9.91 6.59 -2.82
CA ASP A 56 -9.77 5.63 -3.91
C ASP A 56 -8.40 4.93 -3.90
N LEU A 57 -7.31 5.69 -3.70
CA LEU A 57 -5.96 5.12 -3.54
C LEU A 57 -5.86 4.17 -2.35
N ILE A 58 -6.49 4.51 -1.23
CA ILE A 58 -6.60 3.64 -0.05
C ILE A 58 -7.40 2.37 -0.36
N ASN A 59 -8.45 2.47 -1.17
CA ASN A 59 -9.21 1.30 -1.60
C ASN A 59 -8.34 0.37 -2.47
N TRP A 60 -7.58 0.91 -3.42
CA TRP A 60 -6.65 0.13 -4.23
C TRP A 60 -5.55 -0.55 -3.41
N SER A 61 -5.03 0.11 -2.38
CA SER A 61 -4.03 -0.50 -1.49
C SER A 61 -4.63 -1.63 -0.64
N ASN A 62 -5.91 -1.55 -0.26
CA ASN A 62 -6.59 -2.63 0.44
C ASN A 62 -6.87 -3.83 -0.47
N ILE A 63 -7.25 -3.60 -1.73
CA ILE A 63 -7.36 -4.68 -2.73
C ILE A 63 -6.01 -5.39 -2.91
N ALA A 64 -4.91 -4.62 -3.00
CA ALA A 64 -3.58 -5.20 -3.07
C ALA A 64 -3.26 -6.05 -1.82
N ASN A 65 -3.72 -5.65 -0.63
CA ASN A 65 -3.57 -6.48 0.56
C ASN A 65 -4.31 -7.81 0.44
N ASP A 66 -5.54 -7.82 -0.10
CA ASP A 66 -6.30 -9.06 -0.30
C ASP A 66 -5.61 -10.00 -1.31
N GLU A 67 -4.85 -9.44 -2.26
CA GLU A 67 -3.99 -10.15 -3.22
C GLU A 67 -2.58 -10.49 -2.67
N SER A 68 -2.36 -10.34 -1.36
CA SER A 68 -1.06 -10.55 -0.68
C SER A 68 0.08 -9.59 -1.07
N ASP A 69 -0.23 -8.49 -1.76
CA ASP A 69 0.69 -7.40 -2.10
C ASP A 69 0.74 -6.31 -1.00
N PHE A 70 1.05 -6.73 0.23
CA PHE A 70 1.00 -5.89 1.43
C PHE A 70 1.89 -4.64 1.38
N GLY A 71 2.95 -4.67 0.56
CA GLY A 71 3.87 -3.55 0.41
C GLY A 71 3.22 -2.30 -0.17
N ALA A 72 2.10 -2.42 -0.88
CA ALA A 72 1.36 -1.27 -1.41
C ALA A 72 0.81 -0.38 -0.28
N SER A 73 0.12 -0.98 0.70
CA SER A 73 -0.39 -0.26 1.88
C SER A 73 0.74 0.20 2.80
N LEU A 74 1.83 -0.56 2.92
CA LEU A 74 3.01 -0.13 3.67
C LEU A 74 3.61 1.16 3.08
N ARG A 75 3.76 1.20 1.75
CA ARG A 75 4.33 2.36 1.06
C ARG A 75 3.42 3.57 1.14
N LEU A 76 2.14 3.41 0.84
CA LEU A 76 1.15 4.49 0.93
C LEU A 76 1.09 5.06 2.35
N GLY A 77 1.02 4.19 3.38
CA GLY A 77 1.01 4.61 4.77
C GLY A 77 2.26 5.39 5.16
N ALA A 78 3.44 5.01 4.67
CA ALA A 78 4.68 5.74 4.90
C ALA A 78 4.73 7.10 4.19
N ASP A 79 4.24 7.18 2.94
CA ASP A 79 4.18 8.44 2.20
C ASP A 79 3.20 9.43 2.89
N LEU A 80 2.04 8.95 3.35
CA LEU A 80 1.08 9.74 4.15
C LEU A 80 1.69 10.21 5.47
N PHE A 81 2.36 9.31 6.19
CA PHE A 81 3.00 9.61 7.48
C PHE A 81 4.07 10.69 7.37
N ASN A 82 4.79 10.74 6.25
CA ASN A 82 5.88 11.71 6.03
C ASN A 82 5.40 13.04 5.45
N HIS A 83 4.13 13.17 5.05
CA HIS A 83 3.64 14.37 4.38
C HIS A 83 3.10 15.42 5.36
N ASP A 84 2.01 15.13 6.05
CA ASP A 84 1.34 16.08 6.95
C ASP A 84 0.66 15.35 8.11
N VAL A 85 0.49 16.04 9.25
CA VAL A 85 -0.17 15.49 10.43
C VAL A 85 -1.66 15.21 10.20
N CYS A 86 -2.30 15.91 9.26
CA CYS A 86 -3.71 15.68 8.92
C CYS A 86 -3.98 14.26 8.39
N PHE A 87 -2.96 13.59 7.85
CA PHE A 87 -3.05 12.22 7.34
C PHE A 87 -2.70 11.16 8.39
N ALA A 88 -2.42 11.54 9.64
CA ALA A 88 -2.05 10.59 10.70
C ALA A 88 -3.04 9.43 10.87
N PRO A 89 -4.38 9.62 10.81
CA PRO A 89 -5.34 8.52 10.89
C PRO A 89 -5.20 7.52 9.75
N GLN A 90 -5.16 7.99 8.50
CA GLN A 90 -5.03 7.16 7.30
C GLN A 90 -3.68 6.44 7.27
N ALA A 91 -2.61 7.15 7.64
CA ALA A 91 -1.27 6.58 7.76
C ALA A 91 -1.23 5.44 8.79
N ALA A 92 -1.82 5.66 9.97
CA ALA A 92 -1.90 4.62 11.01
C ALA A 92 -2.70 3.41 10.56
N GLN A 93 -3.84 3.62 9.90
CA GLN A 93 -4.63 2.52 9.34
C GLN A 93 -3.77 1.69 8.40
N GLN A 94 -3.23 2.31 7.35
CA GLN A 94 -2.45 1.64 6.30
C GLN A 94 -1.22 0.92 6.86
N LEU A 95 -0.41 1.61 7.69
CA LEU A 95 0.77 1.02 8.31
C LEU A 95 0.40 -0.13 9.25
N SER A 96 -0.67 0.02 10.05
CA SER A 96 -1.06 -1.03 10.98
C SER A 96 -1.58 -2.28 10.29
N THR A 97 -2.34 -2.13 9.21
CA THR A 97 -2.78 -3.24 8.35
C THR A 97 -1.57 -3.94 7.74
N ALA A 98 -0.69 -3.20 7.07
CA ALA A 98 0.50 -3.75 6.43
C ALA A 98 1.40 -4.50 7.44
N TYR A 99 1.71 -3.88 8.58
CA TYR A 99 2.54 -4.52 9.60
C TYR A 99 1.88 -5.76 10.22
N THR A 100 0.56 -5.80 10.33
CA THR A 100 -0.15 -6.99 10.82
C THR A 100 -0.04 -8.13 9.81
N LEU A 101 -0.28 -7.85 8.53
CA LEU A 101 -0.22 -8.83 7.44
C LEU A 101 1.20 -9.36 7.20
N LEU A 102 2.22 -8.52 7.43
CA LEU A 102 3.64 -8.91 7.40
C LEU A 102 4.13 -9.66 8.66
N GLY A 103 3.25 -9.95 9.62
CA GLY A 103 3.62 -10.62 10.87
C GLY A 103 4.44 -9.75 11.83
N ARG A 104 4.41 -8.43 11.67
CA ARG A 104 5.16 -7.42 12.46
C ARG A 104 4.26 -6.63 13.41
N ALA A 105 3.42 -7.33 14.17
CA ALA A 105 2.44 -6.73 15.07
C ALA A 105 2.96 -5.64 16.04
N PRO A 106 4.21 -5.68 16.56
CA PRO A 106 4.75 -4.58 17.38
C PRO A 106 4.77 -3.22 16.65
N PHE A 107 5.10 -3.22 15.36
CA PHE A 107 5.10 -1.98 14.56
C PHE A 107 3.69 -1.48 14.26
N ALA A 108 2.71 -2.38 14.14
CA ALA A 108 1.31 -2.00 14.02
C ALA A 108 0.83 -1.22 15.26
N LYS A 109 1.21 -1.67 16.46
CA LYS A 109 0.92 -0.97 17.72
C LYS A 109 1.62 0.39 17.77
N LEU A 110 2.90 0.45 17.39
CA LEU A 110 3.68 1.68 17.36
C LEU A 110 3.08 2.71 16.40
N ALA A 111 2.65 2.30 15.20
CA ALA A 111 2.03 3.17 14.21
C ALA A 111 0.74 3.83 14.75
N LYS A 112 -0.13 3.03 15.39
CA LYS A 112 -1.36 3.53 16.02
C LYS A 112 -1.08 4.52 17.16
N LEU A 113 -0.14 4.16 18.05
CA LEU A 113 0.24 5.01 19.18
C LEU A 113 0.85 6.33 18.69
N HIS A 114 1.75 6.27 17.71
CA HIS A 114 2.39 7.46 17.17
C HIS A 114 1.36 8.41 16.57
N ALA A 115 0.42 7.93 15.76
CA ALA A 115 -0.62 8.78 15.19
C ALA A 115 -1.52 9.42 16.24
N ALA A 116 -1.86 8.70 17.33
CA ALA A 116 -2.66 9.25 18.42
C ALA A 116 -1.94 10.37 19.20
N LEU A 117 -0.61 10.33 19.27
CA LEU A 117 0.21 11.32 19.99
C LEU A 117 0.81 12.39 19.07
N ARG A 118 0.60 12.28 17.76
CA ARG A 118 1.22 13.17 16.78
C ARG A 118 0.59 14.55 16.89
N ARG A 119 1.37 15.50 17.40
CA ARG A 119 1.04 16.92 17.42
C ARG A 119 1.70 17.59 16.21
N GLY A 120 0.97 18.46 15.51
CA GLY A 120 1.58 19.37 14.53
C GLY A 120 2.70 20.15 15.21
N GLY A 121 3.92 20.04 14.67
CA GLY A 121 5.08 20.79 15.15
C GLY A 121 4.97 22.27 14.79
#